data_AF-A0A2S7DL17-F1
#
_entry.id   AF-A0A2S7DL17-F1
#
_cell.length_a   1.000
_cell.length_b   1.000
_cell.length_c   1.000
_cell.angle_alpha   90.00
_cell.angle_beta   90.00
_cell.angle_gamma   90.00
#
_symmetry.space_group_name_H-M   'P 1'
#
loop_
_entity.id
_entity.type
_entity.pdbx_description
1 polymer ?
#
loop_
_entity_poly.entity_id
_entity_poly.type
_entity_poly.pdbx_seq_one_letter_code
_entity_poly.pdbx_strand_id
1 'polypeptide(L)'
;MSRPPVAPALWQEPGLGAQDNSTDQPGAGAPVSLQQQGDGLVGLSDMIGRRAWLRRPAAWALRWVDVSLRIFVVVFLLTVVVGVLDPFGLKRASEVQSQRIAGRMFAPFYGMPPTSDGSPPTIAQDHIAVVLIDDHTLRARELAWPPRYNYYDEVLRRVLAQRPRAVYVDILMERRRDYDDSYADARDGIAAEIGCAKVPVLFGVSAPGRRSIFSGVGSAASGCSTGPVATGSGVTPVAQDVVTSWRGVGSDYPLLLAAENVRDEGWIPPLSTGPGFGADYRSVALALYQRACRTRSSAGCRERAQALSSEVLGTPMAVQWGSTLPRVQARPRGLGCVRTAPAGWWSRLRSALGLTRDGLASGVDAQAENRRRERCAYTLTVFEEQLDDPAVAAVLKDRVVLIGTRLSGLGDQVLSPVHQQLPGVYLHAMALDNLMSWGSQRMSTDSWRDRVAELLGILLLCFAAGAALLLTRRVPLRRLRAITVVVACLGSSLLIVLVSQLYLRQPPGHWISTLVLAFVAIRAVGWRDVREQTLAQPAEAPENTHG
;
A
#
# COMPACT_ATOMS: atom_id res chain seq x y z
N MET A 1 39.18 22.71 36.79
CA MET A 1 39.68 21.32 36.70
C MET A 1 38.98 20.68 35.50
N SER A 2 39.58 20.54 34.31
CA SER A 2 40.67 19.61 33.90
C SER A 2 40.24 18.13 33.88
N ARG A 3 40.38 17.34 32.80
CA ARG A 3 40.67 17.56 31.36
C ARG A 3 40.39 16.20 30.64
N PRO A 4 39.99 16.13 29.35
CA PRO A 4 39.84 14.86 28.62
C PRO A 4 41.09 14.49 27.79
N PRO A 5 41.21 13.23 27.33
CA PRO A 5 41.87 12.87 26.06
C PRO A 5 40.94 12.01 25.14
N VAL A 6 40.91 12.03 23.79
CA VAL A 6 41.87 12.23 22.68
C VAL A 6 42.15 10.90 21.92
N ALA A 7 42.12 10.97 20.58
CA ALA A 7 42.58 9.99 19.58
C ALA A 7 43.51 10.73 18.58
N PRO A 8 44.01 10.18 17.44
CA PRO A 8 44.19 8.79 16.97
C PRO A 8 45.65 8.51 16.43
N ALA A 9 45.90 7.29 15.90
CA ALA A 9 47.04 6.90 15.02
C ALA A 9 46.63 5.61 14.22
N LEU A 10 47.07 5.24 12.99
CA LEU A 10 48.04 5.70 11.96
C LEU A 10 49.54 5.31 12.07
N TRP A 11 50.21 5.30 10.89
CA TRP A 11 51.54 4.76 10.50
C TRP A 11 51.58 3.22 10.33
N GLN A 12 51.92 2.61 9.17
CA GLN A 12 53.03 2.67 8.18
C GLN A 12 54.26 1.78 8.49
N GLU A 13 54.57 0.89 7.53
CA GLU A 13 55.77 0.04 7.35
C GLU A 13 57.05 0.86 7.07
N PRO A 14 58.32 0.35 7.25
CA PRO A 14 58.90 -0.72 6.39
C PRO A 14 60.09 -1.58 6.94
N GLY A 15 60.56 -2.55 6.12
CA GLY A 15 61.91 -3.15 6.19
C GLY A 15 61.92 -4.69 6.17
N LEU A 16 62.32 -5.35 5.06
CA LEU A 16 63.70 -5.66 4.61
C LEU A 16 64.32 -6.93 5.22
N GLY A 17 64.66 -7.89 4.35
CA GLY A 17 65.47 -9.08 4.66
C GLY A 17 65.95 -9.74 3.37
N ALA A 18 67.27 -9.90 3.22
CA ALA A 18 67.93 -10.41 2.01
C ALA A 18 69.03 -11.44 2.35
N GLN A 19 69.28 -12.37 1.43
CA GLN A 19 70.45 -13.27 1.29
C GLN A 19 70.37 -13.87 -0.14
N ASP A 20 71.34 -13.62 -1.04
CA ASP A 20 72.60 -14.38 -1.25
C ASP A 20 72.37 -15.88 -1.61
N ASN A 21 73.07 -16.50 -2.59
CA ASN A 21 74.39 -16.19 -3.17
C ASN A 21 74.59 -16.78 -4.61
N SER A 22 75.65 -16.32 -5.30
CA SER A 22 76.57 -16.95 -6.32
C SER A 22 76.26 -18.35 -6.97
N THR A 23 76.69 -18.75 -8.19
CA THR A 23 77.68 -18.25 -9.18
C THR A 23 77.58 -18.96 -10.57
N ASP A 24 78.36 -18.47 -11.55
CA ASP A 24 78.98 -19.15 -12.73
C ASP A 24 78.27 -19.33 -14.11
N GLN A 25 79.10 -19.18 -15.16
CA GLN A 25 78.87 -19.28 -16.62
C GLN A 25 79.56 -20.56 -17.20
N PRO A 26 79.80 -20.76 -18.53
CA PRO A 26 79.19 -20.24 -19.78
C PRO A 26 78.83 -21.36 -20.81
N GLY A 27 78.25 -20.99 -21.97
CA GLY A 27 78.64 -21.61 -23.26
C GLY A 27 77.57 -22.27 -24.16
N ALA A 28 77.38 -21.67 -25.35
CA ALA A 28 76.98 -22.19 -26.66
C ALA A 28 76.27 -23.58 -26.83
N GLY A 29 75.17 -23.58 -27.60
CA GLY A 29 74.67 -24.80 -28.26
C GLY A 29 73.22 -24.73 -28.79
N ALA A 30 73.04 -24.82 -30.10
CA ALA A 30 71.82 -25.31 -30.75
C ALA A 30 72.18 -26.66 -31.44
N PRO A 31 71.23 -27.55 -31.84
CA PRO A 31 69.80 -27.28 -32.11
C PRO A 31 68.81 -28.44 -31.75
N VAL A 32 67.56 -28.32 -32.26
CA VAL A 32 66.56 -29.39 -32.55
C VAL A 32 65.75 -30.01 -31.37
N SER A 33 64.46 -29.63 -31.36
CA SER A 33 63.23 -30.33 -30.90
C SER A 33 63.25 -31.34 -29.74
N LEU A 34 62.39 -31.09 -28.74
CA LEU A 34 61.25 -31.97 -28.46
C LEU A 34 60.11 -31.25 -27.70
N GLN A 35 58.91 -31.74 -28.00
CA GLN A 35 57.56 -31.44 -27.55
C GLN A 35 57.31 -30.98 -26.10
N GLN A 36 56.24 -30.17 -25.96
CA GLN A 36 55.13 -30.28 -24.98
C GLN A 36 54.96 -29.19 -23.87
N GLN A 37 53.72 -28.65 -23.88
CA GLN A 37 52.91 -28.23 -22.73
C GLN A 37 52.92 -26.74 -22.30
N GLY A 38 51.89 -26.01 -22.76
CA GLY A 38 51.63 -24.61 -22.38
C GLY A 38 50.23 -24.06 -22.72
N ASP A 39 49.24 -24.90 -23.03
CA ASP A 39 47.86 -24.47 -23.30
C ASP A 39 47.05 -24.39 -21.99
N GLY A 40 46.77 -23.17 -21.52
CA GLY A 40 45.98 -22.94 -20.30
C GLY A 40 44.91 -21.84 -20.36
N LEU A 41 45.06 -20.83 -21.24
CA LEU A 41 44.23 -19.61 -21.18
C LEU A 41 43.61 -19.14 -22.51
N VAL A 42 43.74 -19.93 -23.59
CA VAL A 42 43.14 -19.60 -24.91
C VAL A 42 41.77 -20.28 -25.15
N GLY A 43 41.46 -21.34 -24.39
CA GLY A 43 40.34 -22.25 -24.69
C GLY A 43 38.92 -21.65 -24.67
N LEU A 44 38.68 -20.57 -23.91
CA LEU A 44 37.34 -19.99 -23.78
C LEU A 44 36.89 -19.16 -25.00
N SER A 45 37.82 -18.55 -25.76
CA SER A 45 37.46 -17.86 -27.00
C SER A 45 37.31 -18.84 -28.17
N ASP A 46 38.18 -19.87 -28.27
CA ASP A 46 38.15 -20.82 -29.39
C ASP A 46 37.00 -21.84 -29.31
N MET A 47 36.51 -22.17 -28.10
CA MET A 47 35.29 -22.98 -27.94
C MET A 47 34.03 -22.31 -28.54
N ILE A 48 33.97 -20.98 -28.57
CA ILE A 48 32.87 -20.23 -29.19
C ILE A 48 33.05 -20.16 -30.72
N GLY A 49 34.29 -20.29 -31.21
CA GLY A 49 34.65 -20.15 -32.62
C GLY A 49 34.07 -21.22 -33.56
N ARG A 50 33.93 -22.47 -33.10
CA ARG A 50 33.78 -23.68 -33.94
C ARG A 50 32.36 -24.17 -34.24
N ARG A 51 31.30 -23.55 -33.70
CA ARG A 51 29.89 -23.92 -34.02
C ARG A 51 29.17 -22.79 -34.75
N ALA A 52 29.20 -22.83 -36.09
CA ALA A 52 28.58 -21.82 -36.95
C ALA A 52 27.09 -21.55 -36.66
N TRP A 53 26.37 -22.56 -36.16
CA TRP A 53 24.96 -22.45 -35.74
C TRP A 53 24.75 -21.50 -34.53
N LEU A 54 25.75 -21.33 -33.65
CA LEU A 54 25.69 -20.42 -32.51
C LEU A 54 26.04 -18.96 -32.87
N ARG A 55 26.70 -18.70 -34.00
CA ARG A 55 27.11 -17.33 -34.40
C ARG A 55 25.92 -16.39 -34.65
N ARG A 56 24.84 -16.91 -35.27
CA ARG A 56 23.62 -16.13 -35.57
C ARG A 56 22.86 -15.69 -34.30
N PRO A 57 22.53 -16.57 -33.33
CA PRO A 57 21.89 -16.14 -32.10
C PRO A 57 22.80 -15.25 -31.23
N ALA A 58 24.11 -15.52 -31.16
CA ALA A 58 25.04 -14.67 -30.41
C ALA A 58 25.12 -13.24 -30.97
N ALA A 59 25.23 -13.08 -32.29
CA ALA A 59 25.24 -11.77 -32.93
C ALA A 59 23.90 -11.01 -32.80
N TRP A 60 22.78 -11.73 -32.73
CA TRP A 60 21.47 -11.12 -32.43
C TRP A 60 21.40 -10.65 -30.97
N ALA A 61 21.83 -11.49 -30.02
CA ALA A 61 21.82 -11.17 -28.59
C ALA A 61 22.70 -9.96 -28.26
N LEU A 62 23.91 -9.86 -28.83
CA LEU A 62 24.78 -8.69 -28.64
C LEU A 62 24.13 -7.39 -29.15
N ARG A 63 23.48 -7.44 -30.33
CA ARG A 63 22.74 -6.29 -30.87
C ARG A 63 21.52 -5.93 -30.04
N TRP A 64 20.84 -6.92 -29.46
CA TRP A 64 19.72 -6.71 -28.54
C TRP A 64 20.17 -6.01 -27.26
N VAL A 65 21.27 -6.46 -26.65
CA VAL A 65 21.85 -5.83 -25.46
C VAL A 65 22.30 -4.40 -25.77
N ASP A 66 23.02 -4.14 -26.87
CA ASP A 66 23.47 -2.79 -27.25
C ASP A 66 22.28 -1.80 -27.44
N VAL A 67 21.28 -2.17 -28.24
CA VAL A 67 20.08 -1.32 -28.44
C VAL A 67 19.34 -1.08 -27.13
N SER A 68 19.17 -2.13 -26.30
CA SER A 68 18.48 -2.03 -25.02
C SER A 68 19.24 -1.18 -24.01
N LEU A 69 20.58 -1.27 -23.99
CA LEU A 69 21.45 -0.51 -23.10
C LEU A 69 21.48 0.98 -23.46
N ARG A 70 21.49 1.33 -24.75
CA ARG A 70 21.37 2.73 -25.20
C ARG A 70 20.05 3.37 -24.75
N ILE A 71 18.94 2.64 -24.87
CA ILE A 71 17.64 3.08 -24.36
C ILE A 71 17.68 3.21 -22.84
N PHE A 72 18.19 2.18 -22.15
CA PHE A 72 18.32 2.15 -20.68
C PHE A 72 19.08 3.36 -20.13
N VAL A 73 20.27 3.68 -20.68
CA VAL A 73 21.08 4.81 -20.21
C VAL A 73 20.33 6.13 -20.37
N VAL A 74 19.63 6.35 -21.50
CA VAL A 74 18.83 7.57 -21.70
C VAL A 74 17.66 7.64 -20.72
N VAL A 75 16.91 6.54 -20.52
CA VAL A 75 15.80 6.50 -19.56
C VAL A 75 16.29 6.72 -18.13
N PHE A 76 17.34 6.01 -17.72
CA PHE A 76 17.92 6.11 -16.39
C PHE A 76 18.40 7.54 -16.09
N LEU A 77 19.12 8.18 -17.01
CA LEU A 77 19.55 9.57 -16.84
C LEU A 77 18.35 10.53 -16.75
N LEU A 78 17.31 10.34 -17.55
CA LEU A 78 16.08 11.13 -17.46
C LEU A 78 15.36 10.93 -16.12
N THR A 79 15.25 9.69 -15.63
CA THR A 79 14.65 9.37 -14.32
C THR A 79 15.47 9.99 -13.18
N VAL A 80 16.80 9.95 -13.24
CA VAL A 80 17.67 10.61 -12.24
C VAL A 80 17.50 12.12 -12.27
N VAL A 81 17.49 12.75 -13.45
CA VAL A 81 17.30 14.20 -13.59
C VAL A 81 15.93 14.63 -13.06
N VAL A 82 14.85 13.95 -13.43
CA VAL A 82 13.49 14.25 -12.92
C VAL A 82 13.39 13.95 -11.42
N GLY A 83 14.02 12.88 -10.94
CA GLY A 83 13.96 12.45 -9.54
C GLY A 83 14.79 13.31 -8.57
N VAL A 84 15.84 13.98 -9.06
CA VAL A 84 16.69 14.89 -8.27
C VAL A 84 16.22 16.34 -8.35
N LEU A 85 15.82 16.81 -9.54
CA LEU A 85 15.35 18.19 -9.71
C LEU A 85 13.88 18.40 -9.30
N ASP A 86 13.09 17.31 -9.25
CA ASP A 86 11.63 17.27 -9.06
C ASP A 86 10.89 18.49 -9.64
N PRO A 87 11.11 18.81 -10.94
CA PRO A 87 10.62 20.05 -11.52
C PRO A 87 9.09 20.06 -11.45
N PHE A 88 8.54 21.10 -10.83
CA PHE A 88 7.10 21.27 -10.60
C PHE A 88 6.43 20.15 -9.78
N GLY A 89 7.19 19.35 -9.01
CA GLY A 89 6.65 18.26 -8.19
C GLY A 89 6.19 17.03 -8.98
N LEU A 90 6.67 16.89 -10.23
CA LEU A 90 6.28 15.82 -11.16
C LEU A 90 6.51 14.41 -10.60
N LYS A 91 7.53 14.18 -9.75
CA LYS A 91 7.77 12.88 -9.15
C LYS A 91 6.58 12.46 -8.28
N ARG A 92 6.21 13.31 -7.31
CA ARG A 92 5.09 13.05 -6.38
C ARG A 92 3.75 12.97 -7.11
N ALA A 93 3.51 13.84 -8.09
CA ALA A 93 2.29 13.82 -8.89
C ALA A 93 2.14 12.52 -9.69
N SER A 94 3.23 12.05 -10.32
CA SER A 94 3.24 10.77 -11.04
C SER A 94 3.10 9.58 -10.08
N GLU A 95 3.68 9.66 -8.89
CA GLU A 95 3.59 8.61 -7.86
C GLU A 95 2.14 8.40 -7.39
N VAL A 96 1.51 9.48 -6.93
CA VAL A 96 0.11 9.47 -6.49
C VAL A 96 -0.81 8.97 -7.61
N GLN A 97 -0.63 9.42 -8.85
CA GLN A 97 -1.49 8.98 -9.97
C GLN A 97 -1.23 7.51 -10.37
N SER A 98 0.02 7.04 -10.34
CA SER A 98 0.39 5.65 -10.64
C SER A 98 -0.19 4.68 -9.60
N GLN A 99 -0.08 5.02 -8.32
CA GLN A 99 -0.69 4.25 -7.22
C GLN A 99 -2.21 4.30 -7.29
N ARG A 100 -2.81 5.46 -7.62
CA ARG A 100 -4.27 5.63 -7.74
C ARG A 100 -4.87 4.80 -8.88
N ILE A 101 -4.23 4.77 -10.05
CA ILE A 101 -4.68 3.93 -11.17
C ILE A 101 -4.48 2.45 -10.86
N ALA A 102 -3.36 2.05 -10.23
CA ALA A 102 -3.18 0.67 -9.78
C ALA A 102 -4.25 0.26 -8.75
N GLY A 103 -4.52 1.08 -7.74
CA GLY A 103 -5.59 0.85 -6.76
C GLY A 103 -6.96 0.67 -7.43
N ARG A 104 -7.29 1.52 -8.43
CA ARG A 104 -8.52 1.38 -9.24
C ARG A 104 -8.56 0.09 -10.07
N MET A 105 -7.42 -0.39 -10.55
CA MET A 105 -7.29 -1.65 -11.30
C MET A 105 -7.54 -2.88 -10.41
N PHE A 106 -7.01 -2.89 -9.18
CA PHE A 106 -7.10 -4.04 -8.27
C PHE A 106 -8.31 -4.01 -7.32
N ALA A 107 -8.94 -2.84 -7.08
CA ALA A 107 -10.08 -2.71 -6.19
C ALA A 107 -11.26 -3.67 -6.46
N PRO A 108 -11.63 -3.99 -7.71
CA PRO A 108 -12.66 -4.99 -7.99
C PRO A 108 -12.26 -6.42 -7.63
N PHE A 109 -10.98 -6.70 -7.39
CA PHE A 109 -10.44 -8.00 -6.99
C PHE A 109 -10.09 -8.08 -5.50
N TYR A 110 -10.13 -6.96 -4.78
CA TYR A 110 -10.03 -6.92 -3.32
C TYR A 110 -11.06 -7.85 -2.67
N GLY A 111 -10.68 -8.48 -1.55
CA GLY A 111 -11.52 -9.42 -0.81
C GLY A 111 -11.84 -10.71 -1.57
N MET A 112 -11.17 -11.00 -2.71
CA MET A 112 -11.17 -12.34 -3.29
C MET A 112 -10.07 -13.20 -2.66
N PRO A 113 -10.35 -14.47 -2.37
CA PRO A 113 -9.35 -15.38 -1.88
C PRO A 113 -8.45 -15.89 -3.01
N PRO A 114 -7.16 -16.15 -2.73
CA PRO A 114 -6.42 -17.21 -3.40
C PRO A 114 -6.79 -18.54 -2.73
N THR A 115 -7.62 -19.37 -3.36
CA THR A 115 -7.92 -20.73 -2.88
C THR A 115 -7.19 -21.79 -3.70
N SER A 116 -6.07 -22.28 -3.18
CA SER A 116 -5.48 -23.58 -3.56
C SER A 116 -5.77 -24.69 -2.52
N ASP A 117 -6.45 -24.34 -1.43
CA ASP A 117 -6.56 -25.11 -0.18
C ASP A 117 -7.97 -25.67 0.09
N GLY A 118 -9.02 -25.00 -0.43
CA GLY A 118 -10.42 -25.44 -0.25
C GLY A 118 -11.14 -24.86 0.98
N SER A 119 -10.42 -24.22 1.93
CA SER A 119 -11.06 -23.50 3.03
C SER A 119 -12.01 -22.40 2.55
N PRO A 120 -13.17 -22.19 3.23
CA PRO A 120 -14.08 -21.10 2.89
C PRO A 120 -13.39 -19.74 3.14
N PRO A 121 -13.55 -18.76 2.24
CA PRO A 121 -12.80 -17.52 2.32
C PRO A 121 -13.26 -16.62 3.48
N THR A 122 -12.34 -16.36 4.40
CA THR A 122 -12.51 -15.34 5.45
C THR A 122 -12.47 -13.94 4.84
N ILE A 123 -13.63 -13.39 4.48
CA ILE A 123 -13.72 -12.02 3.98
C ILE A 123 -13.90 -11.07 5.18
N ALA A 124 -12.86 -10.30 5.52
CA ALA A 124 -12.87 -9.35 6.63
C ALA A 124 -14.05 -8.35 6.56
N GLN A 125 -14.42 -7.93 5.34
CA GLN A 125 -15.57 -7.07 5.02
C GLN A 125 -16.87 -7.49 5.72
N ASP A 126 -17.12 -8.79 5.82
CA ASP A 126 -18.35 -9.33 6.38
C ASP A 126 -18.36 -9.32 7.92
N HIS A 127 -17.27 -8.84 8.55
CA HIS A 127 -17.08 -8.77 10.01
C HIS A 127 -16.73 -7.37 10.53
N ILE A 128 -16.88 -6.34 9.69
CA ILE A 128 -16.70 -4.92 10.02
C ILE A 128 -17.97 -4.16 9.60
N ALA A 129 -18.36 -3.13 10.37
CA ALA A 129 -19.41 -2.18 10.03
C ALA A 129 -19.04 -0.76 10.47
N VAL A 130 -19.58 0.23 9.78
CA VAL A 130 -19.54 1.65 10.13
C VAL A 130 -20.96 2.10 10.46
N VAL A 131 -21.14 2.73 11.61
CA VAL A 131 -22.34 3.51 11.94
C VAL A 131 -22.01 4.97 11.65
N LEU A 132 -22.78 5.62 10.78
CA LEU A 132 -22.60 7.04 10.45
C LEU A 132 -23.68 7.90 11.09
N ILE A 133 -23.24 9.02 11.67
CA ILE A 133 -24.08 10.17 12.01
C ILE A 133 -23.83 11.23 10.92
N ASP A 134 -24.84 11.55 10.11
CA ASP A 134 -24.70 12.51 9.01
C ASP A 134 -25.70 13.68 9.08
N ASP A 135 -25.64 14.60 8.11
CA ASP A 135 -26.55 15.76 8.08
C ASP A 135 -28.03 15.36 7.91
N HIS A 136 -28.34 14.17 7.39
CA HIS A 136 -29.69 13.61 7.34
C HIS A 136 -30.08 13.04 8.69
N THR A 137 -29.22 12.24 9.33
CA THR A 137 -29.38 11.76 10.72
C THR A 137 -29.76 12.89 11.67
N LEU A 138 -28.95 13.96 11.71
CA LEU A 138 -29.14 15.07 12.63
C LEU A 138 -30.47 15.80 12.38
N ARG A 139 -30.85 16.02 11.12
CA ARG A 139 -32.15 16.64 10.78
C ARG A 139 -33.33 15.74 11.12
N ALA A 140 -33.22 14.42 10.90
CA ALA A 140 -34.26 13.45 11.26
C ALA A 140 -34.46 13.32 12.77
N ARG A 141 -33.40 13.57 13.57
CA ARG A 141 -33.41 13.62 15.03
C ARG A 141 -33.76 15.01 15.61
N GLU A 142 -33.95 16.03 14.76
CA GLU A 142 -34.11 17.45 15.13
C GLU A 142 -32.93 18.02 15.96
N LEU A 143 -31.71 17.52 15.70
CA LEU A 143 -30.47 17.90 16.39
C LEU A 143 -29.55 18.78 15.54
N ALA A 144 -28.71 19.57 16.22
CA ALA A 144 -27.59 20.30 15.61
C ALA A 144 -26.25 19.64 15.98
N TRP A 145 -25.20 19.89 15.18
CA TRP A 145 -23.86 19.45 15.52
C TRP A 145 -23.12 20.46 16.41
N PRO A 146 -22.39 20.03 17.46
CA PRO A 146 -22.37 18.68 18.05
C PRO A 146 -23.57 18.42 18.99
N PRO A 147 -24.26 17.27 18.90
CA PRO A 147 -25.35 16.89 19.82
C PRO A 147 -24.95 16.91 21.30
N ARG A 148 -25.95 16.88 22.20
CA ARG A 148 -25.73 16.73 23.65
C ARG A 148 -25.16 15.36 24.00
N TYR A 149 -24.51 15.23 25.15
CA TYR A 149 -23.81 13.99 25.54
C TYR A 149 -24.74 12.76 25.66
N ASN A 150 -25.98 12.96 26.10
CA ASN A 150 -27.00 11.90 26.16
C ASN A 150 -27.26 11.21 24.80
N TYR A 151 -27.13 11.91 23.68
CA TYR A 151 -27.27 11.31 22.35
C TYR A 151 -26.15 10.29 22.07
N TYR A 152 -24.92 10.57 22.48
CA TYR A 152 -23.81 9.61 22.29
C TYR A 152 -23.97 8.36 23.17
N ASP A 153 -24.53 8.50 24.37
CA ASP A 153 -24.93 7.37 25.22
C ASP A 153 -26.04 6.53 24.55
N GLU A 154 -27.11 7.17 24.07
CA GLU A 154 -28.21 6.50 23.38
C GLU A 154 -27.75 5.69 22.16
N VAL A 155 -26.89 6.29 21.32
CA VAL A 155 -26.30 5.63 20.14
C VAL A 155 -25.40 4.47 20.56
N LEU A 156 -24.52 4.67 21.56
CA LEU A 156 -23.62 3.62 22.02
C LEU A 156 -24.39 2.45 22.62
N ARG A 157 -25.41 2.70 23.45
CA ARG A 157 -26.33 1.70 23.99
C ARG A 157 -26.99 0.87 22.90
N ARG A 158 -27.57 1.51 21.87
CA ARG A 158 -28.21 0.80 20.75
C ARG A 158 -27.24 -0.07 19.96
N VAL A 159 -25.99 0.37 19.78
CA VAL A 159 -24.91 -0.42 19.17
C VAL A 159 -24.47 -1.58 20.07
N LEU A 160 -24.24 -1.34 21.37
CA LEU A 160 -23.78 -2.33 22.34
C LEU A 160 -24.82 -3.44 22.58
N ALA A 161 -26.11 -3.12 22.55
CA ALA A 161 -27.20 -4.08 22.65
C ALA A 161 -27.12 -5.20 21.58
N GLN A 162 -26.53 -4.92 20.41
CA GLN A 162 -26.34 -5.89 19.32
C GLN A 162 -25.17 -6.86 19.56
N ARG A 163 -24.41 -6.67 20.64
CA ARG A 163 -23.20 -7.45 21.00
C ARG A 163 -22.16 -7.51 19.86
N PRO A 164 -21.64 -6.36 19.39
CA PRO A 164 -20.46 -6.33 18.52
C PRO A 164 -19.21 -6.82 19.27
N ARG A 165 -18.17 -7.22 18.52
CA ARG A 165 -16.89 -7.72 19.08
C ARG A 165 -16.04 -6.61 19.71
N ALA A 166 -16.17 -5.39 19.17
CA ALA A 166 -15.56 -4.17 19.65
C ALA A 166 -16.30 -2.97 19.02
N VAL A 167 -16.30 -1.84 19.72
CA VAL A 167 -16.77 -0.55 19.18
C VAL A 167 -15.63 0.46 19.19
N TYR A 168 -15.48 1.21 18.10
CA TYR A 168 -14.64 2.41 18.05
C TYR A 168 -15.52 3.65 17.83
N VAL A 169 -15.18 4.77 18.46
CA VAL A 169 -15.91 6.05 18.35
C VAL A 169 -14.96 7.12 17.83
N ASP A 170 -15.15 7.50 16.57
CA ASP A 170 -14.36 8.47 15.81
C ASP A 170 -14.85 9.92 16.03
N ILE A 171 -15.03 10.29 17.31
CA ILE A 171 -15.53 11.61 17.72
C ILE A 171 -14.64 12.09 18.86
N LEU A 172 -13.84 13.12 18.59
CA LEU A 172 -12.87 13.68 19.55
C LEU A 172 -13.59 14.41 20.68
N MET A 173 -13.72 13.75 21.83
CA MET A 173 -14.39 14.28 23.02
C MET A 173 -13.38 14.49 24.16
N GLU A 174 -12.39 15.36 23.95
CA GLU A 174 -11.28 15.60 24.90
C GLU A 174 -11.57 16.69 25.95
N ARG A 175 -12.61 17.50 25.76
CA ARG A 175 -13.02 18.58 26.67
C ARG A 175 -14.53 18.54 26.90
N ARG A 176 -14.93 18.79 28.15
CA ARG A 176 -16.34 18.98 28.50
C ARG A 176 -16.83 20.32 27.94
N ARG A 177 -18.10 20.37 27.55
CA ARG A 177 -18.84 21.58 27.18
C ARG A 177 -19.66 22.01 28.39
N ASP A 178 -19.40 23.20 28.92
CA ASP A 178 -20.01 23.64 30.18
C ASP A 178 -21.52 23.92 30.08
N TYR A 179 -22.00 24.19 28.86
CA TYR A 179 -23.43 24.36 28.55
C TYR A 179 -24.21 23.04 28.43
N ASP A 180 -23.54 21.88 28.53
CA ASP A 180 -24.14 20.56 28.40
C ASP A 180 -24.14 19.84 29.75
N ASP A 181 -25.27 19.94 30.43
CA ASP A 181 -25.61 19.32 31.70
C ASP A 181 -25.66 17.79 31.62
N SER A 182 -26.05 17.23 30.46
CA SER A 182 -26.22 15.78 30.24
C SER A 182 -24.94 14.94 30.33
N TYR A 183 -23.77 15.56 30.53
CA TYR A 183 -22.48 14.85 30.63
C TYR A 183 -22.43 13.80 31.75
N ALA A 184 -22.97 14.10 32.93
CA ALA A 184 -22.90 13.19 34.07
C ALA A 184 -23.71 11.92 33.80
N ASP A 185 -25.00 12.09 33.47
CA ASP A 185 -25.92 11.01 33.14
C ASP A 185 -25.39 10.16 31.97
N ALA A 186 -24.91 10.80 30.90
CA ALA A 186 -24.34 10.10 29.75
C ALA A 186 -23.06 9.32 30.10
N ARG A 187 -22.21 9.85 31.00
CA ARG A 187 -21.00 9.15 31.44
C ARG A 187 -21.36 7.91 32.26
N ASP A 188 -22.35 8.02 33.14
CA ASP A 188 -22.78 6.92 34.01
C ASP A 188 -23.58 5.86 33.22
N GLY A 189 -24.39 6.28 32.24
CA GLY A 189 -25.03 5.40 31.24
C GLY A 189 -24.00 4.60 30.44
N ILE A 190 -23.04 5.29 29.80
CA ILE A 190 -21.94 4.65 29.06
C ILE A 190 -21.12 3.72 29.97
N ALA A 191 -20.88 4.09 31.23
CA ALA A 191 -20.17 3.24 32.19
C ALA A 191 -20.92 1.94 32.50
N ALA A 192 -22.25 2.02 32.68
CA ALA A 192 -23.10 0.87 32.90
C ALA A 192 -23.14 -0.03 31.64
N GLU A 193 -23.44 0.54 30.47
CA GLU A 193 -23.58 -0.19 29.21
C GLU A 193 -22.29 -0.95 28.84
N ILE A 194 -21.11 -0.32 28.97
CA ILE A 194 -19.82 -0.98 28.70
C ILE A 194 -19.57 -2.14 29.69
N GLY A 195 -19.82 -1.92 30.98
CA GLY A 195 -19.65 -2.95 32.00
C GLY A 195 -20.58 -4.15 31.81
N CYS A 196 -21.84 -3.90 31.41
CA CYS A 196 -22.87 -4.92 31.26
C CYS A 196 -22.81 -5.65 29.91
N ALA A 197 -22.57 -4.96 28.80
CA ALA A 197 -22.44 -5.56 27.47
C ALA A 197 -21.18 -6.44 27.33
N LYS A 198 -20.17 -6.19 28.16
CA LYS A 198 -18.85 -6.84 28.14
C LYS A 198 -18.08 -6.69 26.81
N VAL A 199 -18.39 -5.62 26.06
CA VAL A 199 -17.76 -5.28 24.77
C VAL A 199 -16.69 -4.20 25.00
N PRO A 200 -15.47 -4.34 24.44
CA PRO A 200 -14.47 -3.28 24.50
C PRO A 200 -14.88 -2.08 23.61
N VAL A 201 -14.92 -0.90 24.20
CA VAL A 201 -15.12 0.39 23.51
C VAL A 201 -13.82 1.18 23.49
N LEU A 202 -13.53 1.78 22.32
CA LEU A 202 -12.33 2.54 22.06
C LEU A 202 -12.73 3.96 21.59
N PHE A 203 -12.23 5.01 22.23
CA PHE A 203 -12.50 6.40 21.86
C PHE A 203 -11.31 7.02 21.13
N GLY A 204 -11.57 7.74 20.04
CA GLY A 204 -10.55 8.49 19.31
C GLY A 204 -10.04 9.70 20.09
N VAL A 205 -8.72 9.89 20.11
CA VAL A 205 -8.04 11.10 20.62
C VAL A 205 -6.99 11.60 19.63
N SER A 206 -6.59 12.88 19.78
CA SER A 206 -5.71 13.57 18.83
C SER A 206 -4.25 13.10 18.87
N ALA A 207 -3.75 12.67 20.03
CA ALA A 207 -2.37 12.26 20.29
C ALA A 207 -2.29 11.21 21.42
N PRO A 208 -1.18 10.46 21.58
CA PRO A 208 -0.97 9.59 22.74
C PRO A 208 -1.13 10.38 24.06
N GLY A 209 -1.43 9.70 25.17
CA GLY A 209 -1.59 10.30 26.51
C GLY A 209 -2.80 11.24 26.68
N ARG A 210 -3.38 11.77 25.60
CA ARG A 210 -4.70 12.42 25.60
C ARG A 210 -5.76 11.41 26.07
N ARG A 211 -6.88 11.94 26.57
CA ARG A 211 -8.00 11.18 27.11
C ARG A 211 -9.32 11.70 26.56
N SER A 212 -10.22 10.79 26.23
CA SER A 212 -11.64 11.10 26.13
C SER A 212 -12.20 11.45 27.52
N ILE A 213 -13.19 12.34 27.57
CA ILE A 213 -14.01 12.54 28.78
C ILE A 213 -14.79 11.27 29.19
N PHE A 214 -14.93 10.31 28.27
CA PHE A 214 -15.48 8.97 28.51
C PHE A 214 -14.41 7.89 28.70
N SER A 215 -13.14 8.27 28.89
CA SER A 215 -12.05 7.32 29.20
C SER A 215 -12.23 6.66 30.58
N GLY A 216 -11.76 5.41 30.72
CA GLY A 216 -11.71 4.72 32.03
C GLY A 216 -13.05 4.22 32.60
N VAL A 217 -14.18 4.51 31.95
CA VAL A 217 -15.51 4.01 32.35
C VAL A 217 -15.67 2.51 32.06
N GLY A 218 -16.59 1.85 32.78
CA GLY A 218 -16.83 0.39 32.68
C GLY A 218 -16.14 -0.47 33.75
N SER A 219 -15.28 0.11 34.60
CA SER A 219 -14.53 -0.64 35.61
C SER A 219 -15.35 -1.17 36.80
N ALA A 220 -16.56 -0.62 37.05
CA ALA A 220 -17.26 -0.79 38.33
C ALA A 220 -18.81 -0.79 38.23
N ALA A 221 -19.39 -1.46 37.23
CA ALA A 221 -20.85 -1.58 37.10
C ALA A 221 -21.44 -2.55 38.15
N SER A 222 -21.73 -2.03 39.36
CA SER A 222 -22.25 -2.77 40.51
C SER A 222 -23.67 -3.34 40.35
N GLY A 223 -24.39 -2.98 39.28
CA GLY A 223 -25.77 -3.42 39.02
C GLY A 223 -25.94 -4.68 38.17
N CYS A 224 -24.89 -5.17 37.50
CA CYS A 224 -25.01 -6.25 36.51
C CYS A 224 -24.69 -7.66 37.05
N SER A 225 -25.41 -8.05 38.10
CA SER A 225 -25.34 -9.39 38.71
C SER A 225 -26.71 -9.98 39.07
N THR A 226 -27.20 -10.91 38.25
CA THR A 226 -28.23 -11.92 38.63
C THR A 226 -27.80 -13.34 38.25
N GLY A 227 -26.50 -13.56 38.04
CA GLY A 227 -25.90 -14.87 37.80
C GLY A 227 -24.47 -14.94 38.36
N PRO A 228 -24.00 -16.13 38.79
CA PRO A 228 -22.70 -16.28 39.43
C PRO A 228 -21.56 -15.90 38.48
N VAL A 229 -20.62 -15.09 38.99
CA VAL A 229 -19.42 -14.69 38.26
C VAL A 229 -18.49 -15.90 38.14
N ALA A 230 -18.39 -16.48 36.94
CA ALA A 230 -17.41 -17.52 36.66
C ALA A 230 -15.99 -16.97 36.87
N THR A 231 -15.30 -17.49 37.88
CA THR A 231 -13.92 -17.14 38.22
C THR A 231 -12.94 -17.72 37.20
N GLY A 232 -12.80 -17.03 36.07
CA GLY A 232 -11.84 -17.38 35.02
C GLY A 232 -11.71 -16.27 33.98
N SER A 233 -10.52 -15.67 33.86
CA SER A 233 -10.21 -14.55 32.93
C SER A 233 -10.78 -13.18 33.34
N GLY A 234 -10.45 -12.71 34.54
CA GLY A 234 -10.89 -11.42 35.07
C GLY A 234 -10.20 -10.20 34.42
N VAL A 235 -10.79 -9.67 33.35
CA VAL A 235 -10.60 -8.27 32.92
C VAL A 235 -11.96 -7.71 32.53
N THR A 236 -12.54 -6.88 33.39
CA THR A 236 -13.71 -6.06 33.05
C THR A 236 -13.35 -5.17 31.86
N PRO A 237 -14.14 -5.11 30.78
CA PRO A 237 -13.83 -4.24 29.66
C PRO A 237 -14.01 -2.78 30.10
N VAL A 238 -12.92 -2.02 29.99
CA VAL A 238 -12.86 -0.59 30.29
C VAL A 238 -12.72 0.17 28.98
N ALA A 239 -13.39 1.31 28.87
CA ALA A 239 -13.18 2.25 27.78
C ALA A 239 -11.70 2.66 27.66
N GLN A 240 -11.13 2.47 26.48
CA GLN A 240 -9.75 2.84 26.17
C GLN A 240 -9.71 4.02 25.20
N ASP A 241 -8.68 4.84 25.29
CA ASP A 241 -8.39 5.85 24.30
C ASP A 241 -7.43 5.27 23.24
N VAL A 242 -7.60 5.67 21.98
CA VAL A 242 -6.69 5.33 20.88
C VAL A 242 -6.49 6.52 19.96
N VAL A 243 -5.30 6.62 19.36
CA VAL A 243 -4.95 7.79 18.57
C VAL A 243 -5.46 7.65 17.14
N THR A 244 -6.19 8.67 16.69
CA THR A 244 -6.77 8.77 15.34
C THR A 244 -6.01 9.75 14.43
N SER A 245 -5.17 10.64 14.97
CA SER A 245 -4.46 11.65 14.16
C SER A 245 -2.94 11.51 14.17
N TRP A 246 -2.32 11.73 13.00
CA TRP A 246 -0.87 11.61 12.80
C TRP A 246 -0.35 12.52 11.67
N ARG A 247 0.97 12.55 11.50
CA ARG A 247 1.72 13.17 10.39
C ARG A 247 2.93 12.30 10.02
N GLY A 248 3.76 12.75 9.07
CA GLY A 248 5.07 12.16 8.77
C GLY A 248 5.07 10.95 7.83
N VAL A 249 3.99 10.17 7.75
CA VAL A 249 3.91 8.91 6.96
C VAL A 249 3.23 9.04 5.59
N GLY A 250 3.09 10.25 5.06
CA GLY A 250 2.51 10.49 3.73
C GLY A 250 1.04 10.04 3.63
N SER A 251 0.72 9.25 2.62
CA SER A 251 -0.61 8.64 2.42
C SER A 251 -0.80 7.30 3.14
N ASP A 252 0.24 6.76 3.79
CA ASP A 252 0.19 5.45 4.42
C ASP A 252 -0.40 5.53 5.84
N TYR A 253 -0.94 4.38 6.26
CA TYR A 253 -1.57 4.21 7.57
C TYR A 253 -0.55 3.64 8.57
N PRO A 254 -0.18 4.35 9.65
CA PRO A 254 0.78 3.86 10.63
C PRO A 254 0.14 2.78 11.51
N LEU A 255 0.89 1.74 11.87
CA LEU A 255 0.42 0.75 12.86
C LEU A 255 0.77 1.20 14.29
N LEU A 256 2.02 1.63 14.48
CA LEU A 256 2.47 2.34 15.67
C LEU A 256 2.78 3.80 15.33
N LEU A 257 2.53 4.68 16.30
CA LEU A 257 2.81 6.10 16.23
C LEU A 257 4.06 6.39 17.05
N ALA A 258 5.19 6.62 16.38
CA ALA A 258 6.37 7.20 17.02
C ALA A 258 6.12 8.68 17.35
N ALA A 259 6.91 9.27 18.26
CA ALA A 259 6.73 10.66 18.69
C ALA A 259 6.77 11.66 17.52
N GLU A 260 7.62 11.44 16.52
CA GLU A 260 7.69 12.24 15.30
C GLU A 260 6.41 12.19 14.44
N ASN A 261 5.65 11.09 14.51
CA ASN A 261 4.42 10.88 13.75
C ASN A 261 3.18 11.44 14.46
N VAL A 262 3.31 11.89 15.71
CA VAL A 262 2.21 12.51 16.46
C VAL A 262 1.99 13.96 16.00
N ARG A 263 0.74 14.40 16.02
CA ARG A 263 0.31 15.73 15.54
C ARG A 263 0.66 16.89 16.51
N ASP A 264 1.16 16.61 17.71
CA ASP A 264 1.35 17.58 18.79
C ASP A 264 2.69 18.34 18.72
N GLU A 265 2.67 19.57 19.21
CA GLU A 265 3.79 20.53 19.17
C GLU A 265 4.75 20.35 20.35
N GLY A 266 5.53 19.27 20.33
CA GLY A 266 6.68 19.09 21.23
C GLY A 266 6.43 18.29 22.52
N TRP A 267 5.31 17.59 22.63
CA TRP A 267 5.06 16.69 23.77
C TRP A 267 5.70 15.30 23.56
N ILE A 268 6.60 14.90 24.46
CA ILE A 268 7.25 13.58 24.46
C ILE A 268 6.67 12.74 25.62
N PRO A 269 6.03 11.57 25.35
CA PRO A 269 5.35 10.81 26.41
C PRO A 269 6.30 9.85 27.15
N PRO A 270 6.12 9.62 28.47
CA PRO A 270 6.69 8.45 29.13
C PRO A 270 6.08 7.16 28.55
N LEU A 271 6.90 6.11 28.39
CA LEU A 271 6.57 4.85 27.70
C LEU A 271 5.58 3.91 28.43
N SER A 272 4.79 4.41 29.38
CA SER A 272 3.91 3.60 30.24
C SER A 272 2.59 3.22 29.54
N THR A 273 2.58 2.10 28.80
CA THR A 273 1.35 1.50 28.28
C THR A 273 0.65 0.68 29.37
N GLY A 274 -0.39 1.24 30.00
CA GLY A 274 -1.20 0.54 31.01
C GLY A 274 -2.65 1.01 31.02
N PRO A 275 -3.61 0.16 31.46
CA PRO A 275 -5.00 0.57 31.61
C PRO A 275 -5.09 1.76 32.58
N GLY A 276 -5.66 2.88 32.11
CA GLY A 276 -5.74 4.13 32.87
C GLY A 276 -4.69 5.20 32.53
N PHE A 277 -3.80 4.97 31.54
CA PHE A 277 -2.76 5.92 31.09
C PHE A 277 -3.04 6.57 29.72
N GLY A 278 -4.27 7.07 29.50
CA GLY A 278 -4.66 7.75 28.24
C GLY A 278 -4.52 6.86 27.01
N ALA A 279 -4.40 7.47 25.83
CA ALA A 279 -4.18 6.71 24.61
C ALA A 279 -2.75 6.20 24.51
N ASP A 280 -2.61 4.93 24.16
CA ASP A 280 -1.32 4.37 23.79
C ASP A 280 -0.96 4.66 22.32
N TYR A 281 0.25 4.28 21.92
CA TYR A 281 0.80 4.56 20.60
C TYR A 281 0.26 3.68 19.45
N ARG A 282 -0.69 2.77 19.69
CA ARG A 282 -1.32 1.98 18.62
C ARG A 282 -2.32 2.84 17.87
N SER A 283 -2.30 2.74 16.55
CA SER A 283 -3.37 3.28 15.73
C SER A 283 -4.67 2.51 15.94
N VAL A 284 -5.80 3.17 15.67
CA VAL A 284 -7.17 2.61 15.76
C VAL A 284 -7.26 1.20 15.15
N ALA A 285 -6.77 1.01 13.92
CA ALA A 285 -6.90 -0.28 13.24
C ALA A 285 -6.05 -1.38 13.89
N LEU A 286 -4.85 -1.06 14.40
CA LEU A 286 -4.03 -2.02 15.12
C LEU A 286 -4.68 -2.43 16.46
N ALA A 287 -5.21 -1.45 17.20
CA ALA A 287 -5.90 -1.71 18.47
C ALA A 287 -7.16 -2.57 18.27
N LEU A 288 -7.98 -2.26 17.26
CA LEU A 288 -9.14 -3.07 16.89
C LEU A 288 -8.75 -4.47 16.40
N TYR A 289 -7.69 -4.60 15.60
CA TYR A 289 -7.17 -5.89 15.13
C TYR A 289 -6.71 -6.77 16.30
N GLN A 290 -6.00 -6.20 17.29
CA GLN A 290 -5.61 -6.90 18.52
C GLN A 290 -6.80 -7.35 19.39
N ARG A 291 -7.93 -6.65 19.33
CA ARG A 291 -9.17 -7.02 20.02
C ARG A 291 -9.95 -8.11 19.27
N ALA A 292 -10.05 -8.01 17.95
CA ALA A 292 -10.84 -8.88 17.09
C ALA A 292 -10.15 -10.21 16.72
N CYS A 293 -8.84 -10.20 16.51
CA CYS A 293 -8.05 -11.34 16.02
C CYS A 293 -7.16 -11.94 17.10
N ARG A 294 -7.75 -12.35 18.23
CA ARG A 294 -7.02 -12.97 19.35
C ARG A 294 -6.50 -14.37 19.01
N THR A 295 -7.21 -15.09 18.14
CA THR A 295 -6.84 -16.44 17.67
C THR A 295 -6.82 -16.46 16.14
N ARG A 296 -6.10 -17.42 15.54
CA ARG A 296 -6.14 -17.64 14.09
C ARG A 296 -7.54 -18.08 13.60
N SER A 297 -8.35 -18.66 14.47
CA SER A 297 -9.75 -19.04 14.19
C SER A 297 -10.76 -17.88 14.34
N SER A 298 -10.31 -16.68 14.71
CA SER A 298 -11.20 -15.52 14.86
C SER A 298 -11.80 -15.11 13.51
N ALA A 299 -13.11 -14.87 13.46
CA ALA A 299 -13.83 -14.68 12.20
C ALA A 299 -13.30 -13.46 11.40
N GLY A 300 -12.99 -13.71 10.12
CA GLY A 300 -12.40 -12.71 9.21
C GLY A 300 -10.88 -12.52 9.32
N CYS A 301 -10.20 -13.20 10.26
CA CYS A 301 -8.75 -13.01 10.50
C CYS A 301 -7.91 -14.07 9.78
N ARG A 302 -6.83 -13.66 9.09
CA ARG A 302 -5.84 -14.57 8.48
C ARG A 302 -4.84 -15.14 9.51
N GLU A 303 -4.47 -14.34 10.50
CA GLU A 303 -3.51 -14.69 11.55
C GLU A 303 -3.93 -14.09 12.90
N ARG A 304 -3.26 -14.49 13.98
CA ARG A 304 -3.46 -13.93 15.33
C ARG A 304 -2.67 -12.63 15.48
N ALA A 305 -3.21 -11.62 16.16
CA ALA A 305 -2.58 -10.31 16.23
C ALA A 305 -1.22 -10.29 16.95
N GLN A 306 -0.99 -11.20 17.91
CA GLN A 306 0.30 -11.37 18.58
C GLN A 306 1.34 -12.17 17.76
N ALA A 307 1.07 -12.43 16.47
CA ALA A 307 2.05 -12.98 15.54
C ALA A 307 2.76 -11.89 14.69
N LEU A 308 2.28 -10.65 14.74
CA LEU A 308 2.95 -9.52 14.09
C LEU A 308 4.33 -9.29 14.74
N SER A 309 5.39 -9.24 13.93
CA SER A 309 6.74 -8.89 14.40
C SER A 309 6.88 -7.40 14.67
N SER A 310 7.90 -7.01 15.43
CA SER A 310 8.23 -5.59 15.66
C SER A 310 8.50 -4.82 14.35
N GLU A 311 9.15 -5.45 13.38
CA GLU A 311 9.38 -4.90 12.02
C GLU A 311 8.06 -4.61 11.29
N VAL A 312 7.09 -5.53 11.35
CA VAL A 312 5.75 -5.34 10.77
C VAL A 312 4.97 -4.27 11.54
N LEU A 313 5.20 -4.08 12.83
CA LEU A 313 4.55 -3.01 13.61
C LEU A 313 5.17 -1.62 13.36
N GLY A 314 6.46 -1.56 13.03
CA GLY A 314 7.17 -0.31 12.73
C GLY A 314 6.99 0.23 11.30
N THR A 315 6.59 -0.62 10.35
CA THR A 315 6.36 -0.21 8.94
C THR A 315 4.94 0.33 8.73
N PRO A 316 4.74 1.47 8.03
CA PRO A 316 3.41 1.92 7.60
C PRO A 316 2.72 0.94 6.63
N MET A 317 1.41 1.08 6.47
CA MET A 317 0.56 0.26 5.60
C MET A 317 -0.05 1.10 4.47
N ALA A 318 0.21 0.69 3.23
CA ALA A 318 -0.42 1.29 2.06
C ALA A 318 -1.83 0.71 1.86
N VAL A 319 -2.84 1.40 2.40
CA VAL A 319 -4.23 0.91 2.48
C VAL A 319 -4.80 0.59 1.11
N GLN A 320 -5.11 -0.68 0.88
CA GLN A 320 -5.80 -1.13 -0.33
C GLN A 320 -7.31 -0.98 -0.15
N TRP A 321 -7.97 -0.47 -1.19
CA TRP A 321 -9.40 -0.18 -1.21
C TRP A 321 -10.13 -1.18 -2.09
N GLY A 322 -11.19 -1.82 -1.59
CA GLY A 322 -12.07 -2.64 -2.43
C GLY A 322 -13.19 -1.84 -3.08
N SER A 323 -13.77 -2.37 -4.17
CA SER A 323 -14.89 -1.73 -4.88
C SER A 323 -16.18 -2.56 -4.92
N THR A 324 -16.26 -3.68 -4.19
CA THR A 324 -17.45 -4.53 -4.18
C THR A 324 -18.25 -4.33 -2.91
N LEU A 325 -19.56 -4.11 -3.03
CA LEU A 325 -20.46 -3.89 -1.90
C LEU A 325 -20.34 -4.96 -0.79
N PRO A 326 -20.66 -4.62 0.47
CA PRO A 326 -20.69 -5.57 1.58
C PRO A 326 -21.79 -6.61 1.39
N ARG A 327 -21.56 -7.85 1.88
CA ARG A 327 -22.55 -8.93 1.78
C ARG A 327 -23.44 -8.97 3.03
N VAL A 328 -24.75 -9.07 2.80
CA VAL A 328 -25.74 -9.34 3.85
C VAL A 328 -26.71 -10.39 3.31
N GLN A 329 -26.93 -11.46 4.06
CA GLN A 329 -27.67 -12.64 3.58
C GLN A 329 -29.16 -12.34 3.38
N ALA A 330 -29.82 -11.78 4.40
CA ALA A 330 -31.15 -11.20 4.31
C ALA A 330 -30.99 -9.67 4.30
N ARG A 331 -31.50 -9.00 3.26
CA ARG A 331 -31.41 -7.54 3.13
C ARG A 331 -32.57 -6.89 3.89
N PRO A 332 -32.34 -6.17 5.01
CA PRO A 332 -33.39 -5.42 5.68
C PRO A 332 -33.90 -4.29 4.77
N ARG A 333 -35.13 -3.83 5.02
CA ARG A 333 -35.65 -2.62 4.34
C ARG A 333 -34.79 -1.42 4.74
N GLY A 334 -34.62 -0.44 3.85
CA GLY A 334 -33.76 0.73 4.09
C GLY A 334 -32.26 0.54 3.83
N LEU A 335 -31.71 -0.67 3.91
CA LEU A 335 -30.27 -0.91 3.62
C LEU A 335 -29.98 -0.88 2.11
N GLY A 336 -29.60 0.30 1.60
CA GLY A 336 -29.33 0.58 0.19
C GLY A 336 -28.03 -0.03 -0.36
N CYS A 337 -26.94 0.05 0.42
CA CYS A 337 -25.57 -0.22 -0.03
C CYS A 337 -25.08 -1.64 0.27
N VAL A 338 -25.84 -2.67 -0.13
CA VAL A 338 -25.51 -4.09 0.14
C VAL A 338 -25.79 -4.99 -1.07
N ARG A 339 -25.11 -6.14 -1.14
CA ARG A 339 -25.40 -7.23 -2.09
C ARG A 339 -25.74 -8.53 -1.36
N THR A 340 -26.56 -9.36 -1.98
CA THR A 340 -26.91 -10.72 -1.49
C THR A 340 -26.04 -11.83 -2.12
N ALA A 341 -25.51 -11.60 -3.32
CA ALA A 341 -24.73 -12.58 -4.09
C ALA A 341 -23.25 -12.15 -4.27
N PRO A 342 -22.30 -13.10 -4.41
CA PRO A 342 -20.91 -12.79 -4.75
C PRO A 342 -20.79 -12.20 -6.16
N ALA A 343 -19.83 -11.30 -6.35
CA ALA A 343 -19.56 -10.68 -7.65
C ALA A 343 -18.68 -11.61 -8.49
N GLY A 344 -19.19 -12.10 -9.62
CA GLY A 344 -18.49 -13.00 -10.54
C GLY A 344 -17.27 -12.37 -11.21
N TRP A 345 -16.28 -13.21 -11.55
CA TRP A 345 -14.98 -12.82 -12.12
C TRP A 345 -15.10 -11.82 -13.30
N TRP A 346 -15.92 -12.14 -14.31
CA TRP A 346 -16.12 -11.28 -15.48
C TRP A 346 -16.76 -9.92 -15.15
N SER A 347 -17.53 -9.81 -14.06
CA SER A 347 -18.03 -8.52 -13.59
C SER A 347 -16.89 -7.68 -13.02
N ARG A 348 -16.04 -8.29 -12.17
CA ARG A 348 -14.86 -7.65 -11.58
C ARG A 348 -13.87 -7.18 -12.65
N LEU A 349 -13.60 -8.00 -13.66
CA LEU A 349 -12.73 -7.63 -14.79
C LEU A 349 -13.28 -6.45 -15.60
N ARG A 350 -14.59 -6.43 -15.91
CA ARG A 350 -15.22 -5.28 -16.60
C ARG A 350 -15.17 -4.01 -15.74
N SER A 351 -15.38 -4.11 -14.43
CA SER A 351 -15.22 -2.99 -13.51
C SER A 351 -13.78 -2.49 -13.45
N ALA A 352 -12.79 -3.39 -13.40
CA ALA A 352 -11.37 -3.03 -13.37
C ALA A 352 -10.93 -2.30 -14.64
N LEU A 353 -11.32 -2.81 -15.82
CA LEU A 353 -11.06 -2.15 -17.11
C LEU A 353 -11.75 -0.78 -17.20
N GLY A 354 -12.99 -0.67 -16.70
CA GLY A 354 -13.72 0.60 -16.63
C GLY A 354 -13.04 1.63 -15.72
N LEU A 355 -12.74 1.25 -14.48
CA LEU A 355 -12.09 2.12 -13.49
C LEU A 355 -10.66 2.52 -13.90
N THR A 356 -9.92 1.63 -14.58
CA THR A 356 -8.59 1.91 -15.13
C THR A 356 -8.69 2.90 -16.30
N ARG A 357 -9.64 2.70 -17.23
CA ARG A 357 -9.90 3.64 -18.32
C ARG A 357 -10.27 5.03 -17.79
N ASP A 358 -11.17 5.10 -16.82
CA ASP A 358 -11.63 6.38 -16.28
C ASP A 358 -10.51 7.10 -15.50
N GLY A 359 -9.63 6.35 -14.80
CA GLY A 359 -8.43 6.89 -14.17
C GLY A 359 -7.36 7.37 -15.16
N LEU A 360 -7.20 6.72 -16.31
CA LEU A 360 -6.32 7.18 -17.40
C LEU A 360 -6.90 8.42 -18.11
N ALA A 361 -8.23 8.50 -18.23
CA ALA A 361 -8.93 9.63 -18.86
C ALA A 361 -9.08 10.85 -17.94
N SER A 362 -8.80 10.72 -16.64
CA SER A 362 -9.07 11.77 -15.64
C SER A 362 -8.34 13.10 -15.89
N GLY A 363 -7.19 13.06 -16.57
CA GLY A 363 -6.42 14.25 -16.95
C GLY A 363 -7.00 15.02 -18.15
N VAL A 364 -7.89 14.40 -18.94
CA VAL A 364 -8.59 15.02 -20.08
C VAL A 364 -10.02 15.40 -19.70
N ASP A 365 -10.64 14.59 -18.84
CA ASP A 365 -12.01 14.75 -18.38
C ASP A 365 -12.07 14.57 -16.86
N ALA A 366 -12.12 15.69 -16.14
CA ALA A 366 -12.18 15.72 -14.68
C ALA A 366 -13.45 15.03 -14.11
N GLN A 367 -14.49 14.81 -14.93
CA GLN A 367 -15.68 14.07 -14.55
C GLN A 367 -15.61 12.57 -14.88
N ALA A 368 -14.62 12.10 -15.64
CA ALA A 368 -14.50 10.69 -16.02
C ALA A 368 -14.52 9.77 -14.79
N GLU A 369 -13.76 10.15 -13.74
CA GLU A 369 -13.68 9.40 -12.49
C GLU A 369 -14.99 9.33 -11.71
N ASN A 370 -15.92 10.27 -11.93
CA ASN A 370 -17.24 10.33 -11.30
C ASN A 370 -18.26 9.42 -11.98
N ARG A 371 -18.13 9.17 -13.30
CA ARG A 371 -19.15 8.45 -14.09
C ARG A 371 -19.37 7.01 -13.65
N ARG A 372 -18.30 6.33 -13.21
CA ARG A 372 -18.34 4.93 -12.72
C ARG A 372 -17.88 4.80 -11.27
N ARG A 373 -17.92 5.90 -10.51
CA ARG A 373 -17.57 5.89 -9.08
C ARG A 373 -18.58 5.04 -8.33
N GLU A 374 -18.09 4.07 -7.55
CA GLU A 374 -18.95 3.41 -6.57
C GLU A 374 -19.32 4.45 -5.50
N ARG A 375 -20.63 4.64 -5.28
CA ARG A 375 -21.16 5.68 -4.38
C ARG A 375 -21.28 5.17 -2.95
N CYS A 376 -21.51 3.88 -2.81
CA CYS A 376 -21.51 3.18 -1.53
C CYS A 376 -20.07 2.96 -1.04
N ALA A 377 -19.86 2.91 0.27
CA ALA A 377 -18.56 2.47 0.80
C ALA A 377 -18.40 0.95 0.65
N TYR A 378 -17.14 0.49 0.66
CA TYR A 378 -16.81 -0.94 0.73
C TYR A 378 -17.28 -1.59 2.04
N THR A 379 -17.08 -0.91 3.18
CA THR A 379 -17.53 -1.41 4.49
C THR A 379 -19.04 -1.27 4.64
N LEU A 380 -19.69 -2.23 5.32
CA LEU A 380 -21.11 -2.15 5.67
C LEU A 380 -21.39 -0.85 6.40
N THR A 381 -22.26 -0.02 5.82
CA THR A 381 -22.66 1.28 6.36
C THR A 381 -24.09 1.19 6.84
N VAL A 382 -24.32 1.61 8.08
CA VAL A 382 -25.64 1.81 8.69
C VAL A 382 -25.70 3.26 9.12
N PHE A 383 -26.73 4.01 8.74
CA PHE A 383 -26.94 5.35 9.29
C PHE A 383 -27.58 5.22 10.67
N GLU A 384 -27.21 6.09 11.61
CA GLU A 384 -27.65 6.01 13.01
C GLU A 384 -29.18 5.93 13.13
N GLU A 385 -29.91 6.75 12.39
CA GLU A 385 -31.39 6.75 12.40
C GLU A 385 -32.01 5.43 11.93
N GLN A 386 -31.24 4.58 11.25
CA GLN A 386 -31.71 3.26 10.81
C GLN A 386 -31.59 2.18 11.89
N LEU A 387 -30.91 2.45 13.01
CA LEU A 387 -30.77 1.50 14.13
C LEU A 387 -32.09 1.26 14.88
N ASP A 388 -33.11 2.07 14.59
CA ASP A 388 -34.45 1.92 15.17
C ASP A 388 -35.22 0.75 14.53
N ASP A 389 -34.81 0.27 13.34
CA ASP A 389 -35.27 -1.02 12.78
C ASP A 389 -34.42 -2.17 13.37
N PRO A 390 -35.02 -3.11 14.13
CA PRO A 390 -34.28 -4.21 14.75
C PRO A 390 -33.63 -5.16 13.73
N ALA A 391 -34.15 -5.27 12.51
CA ALA A 391 -33.54 -6.06 11.44
C ALA A 391 -32.30 -5.37 10.85
N VAL A 392 -32.26 -4.03 10.85
CA VAL A 392 -31.05 -3.27 10.52
C VAL A 392 -30.05 -3.35 11.68
N ALA A 393 -30.47 -3.10 12.92
CA ALA A 393 -29.56 -3.16 14.07
C ALA A 393 -28.88 -4.54 14.22
N ALA A 394 -29.61 -5.63 13.98
CA ALA A 394 -29.09 -6.99 14.03
C ALA A 394 -27.89 -7.27 13.08
N VAL A 395 -27.67 -6.47 12.03
CA VAL A 395 -26.51 -6.64 11.14
C VAL A 395 -25.17 -6.31 11.82
N LEU A 396 -25.19 -5.55 12.93
CA LEU A 396 -24.00 -5.17 13.70
C LEU A 396 -23.46 -6.30 14.59
N LYS A 397 -24.27 -7.33 14.85
CA LYS A 397 -23.91 -8.46 15.72
C LYS A 397 -22.65 -9.16 15.22
N ASP A 398 -21.76 -9.52 16.17
CA ASP A 398 -20.49 -10.22 15.91
C ASP A 398 -19.52 -9.47 14.95
N ARG A 399 -19.76 -8.18 14.64
CA ARG A 399 -18.85 -7.32 13.86
C ARG A 399 -17.97 -6.46 14.75
N VAL A 400 -16.90 -5.90 14.20
CA VAL A 400 -16.28 -4.69 14.75
C VAL A 400 -17.04 -3.49 14.20
N VAL A 401 -17.53 -2.61 15.08
CA VAL A 401 -18.31 -1.44 14.70
C VAL A 401 -17.48 -0.17 14.89
N LEU A 402 -17.43 0.68 13.88
CA LEU A 402 -16.81 2.00 13.97
C LEU A 402 -17.91 3.06 13.85
N ILE A 403 -18.09 3.90 14.86
CA ILE A 403 -19.04 5.01 14.85
C ILE A 403 -18.27 6.25 14.38
N GLY A 404 -18.74 6.90 13.32
CA GLY A 404 -18.11 8.11 12.77
C GLY A 404 -19.13 9.11 12.25
N THR A 405 -18.66 10.23 11.73
CA THR A 405 -19.52 11.34 11.30
C THR A 405 -19.35 11.66 9.82
N ARG A 406 -20.39 12.17 9.17
CA ARG A 406 -20.34 12.68 7.79
C ARG A 406 -21.12 13.98 7.72
N LEU A 407 -20.47 15.10 8.04
CA LEU A 407 -21.14 16.38 8.21
C LEU A 407 -20.61 17.43 7.24
N SER A 408 -21.53 18.19 6.68
CA SER A 408 -21.23 19.28 5.74
C SER A 408 -20.42 20.37 6.45
N GLY A 409 -19.19 20.60 5.97
CA GLY A 409 -18.26 21.56 6.56
C GLY A 409 -17.25 20.97 7.56
N LEU A 410 -17.40 19.70 7.99
CA LEU A 410 -16.29 19.02 8.68
C LEU A 410 -15.26 18.50 7.66
N GLY A 411 -14.01 18.89 7.86
CA GLY A 411 -12.88 18.54 6.99
C GLY A 411 -12.30 17.15 7.18
N ASP A 412 -12.96 16.26 7.95
CA ASP A 412 -12.51 14.89 8.17
C ASP A 412 -12.88 13.98 6.97
N GLN A 413 -12.12 14.12 5.89
CA GLN A 413 -12.33 13.39 4.65
C GLN A 413 -11.03 12.79 4.12
N VAL A 414 -11.10 11.53 3.72
CA VAL A 414 -10.00 10.75 3.15
C VAL A 414 -10.27 10.44 1.68
N LEU A 415 -9.24 10.51 0.84
CA LEU A 415 -9.36 10.26 -0.60
C LEU A 415 -9.15 8.77 -0.91
N SER A 416 -10.25 8.05 -1.16
CA SER A 416 -10.21 6.70 -1.73
C SER A 416 -9.97 6.77 -3.25
N PRO A 417 -9.08 5.94 -3.83
CA PRO A 417 -8.94 5.80 -5.29
C PRO A 417 -10.24 5.39 -5.99
N VAL A 418 -11.16 4.74 -5.28
CA VAL A 418 -12.38 4.11 -5.81
C VAL A 418 -13.61 4.97 -5.57
N HIS A 419 -13.77 5.44 -4.32
CA HIS A 419 -14.98 6.13 -3.86
C HIS A 419 -14.82 7.66 -3.82
N GLN A 420 -13.61 8.17 -4.09
CA GLN A 420 -13.18 9.55 -3.81
C GLN A 420 -13.32 9.88 -2.31
N GLN A 421 -13.90 11.02 -1.95
CA GLN A 421 -14.01 11.49 -0.56
C GLN A 421 -14.96 10.59 0.24
N LEU A 422 -14.41 9.97 1.28
CA LEU A 422 -15.13 9.28 2.35
C LEU A 422 -14.79 9.93 3.69
N PRO A 423 -15.68 9.86 4.71
CA PRO A 423 -15.35 10.21 6.09
C PRO A 423 -14.10 9.49 6.63
N GLY A 424 -13.36 10.12 7.56
CA GLY A 424 -12.13 9.59 8.15
C GLY A 424 -12.25 8.16 8.68
N VAL A 425 -13.36 7.84 9.34
CA VAL A 425 -13.68 6.51 9.89
C VAL A 425 -13.53 5.35 8.89
N TYR A 426 -13.73 5.60 7.58
CA TYR A 426 -13.54 4.57 6.56
C TYR A 426 -12.07 4.22 6.31
N LEU A 427 -11.13 5.13 6.57
CA LEU A 427 -9.70 4.80 6.56
C LEU A 427 -9.38 3.79 7.66
N HIS A 428 -9.92 3.97 8.86
CA HIS A 428 -9.79 3.02 9.96
C HIS A 428 -10.46 1.67 9.65
N ALA A 429 -11.67 1.69 9.10
CA ALA A 429 -12.39 0.49 8.72
C ALA A 429 -11.64 -0.31 7.63
N MET A 430 -11.10 0.37 6.60
CA MET A 430 -10.30 -0.29 5.56
C MET A 430 -8.93 -0.75 6.06
N ALA A 431 -8.25 0.03 6.90
CA ALA A 431 -7.00 -0.39 7.52
C ALA A 431 -7.20 -1.65 8.38
N LEU A 432 -8.29 -1.73 9.13
CA LEU A 432 -8.67 -2.94 9.87
C LEU A 432 -8.95 -4.11 8.92
N ASP A 433 -9.67 -3.89 7.83
CA ASP A 433 -9.94 -4.94 6.82
C ASP A 433 -8.64 -5.46 6.18
N ASN A 434 -7.69 -4.57 5.86
CA ASN A 434 -6.37 -4.91 5.32
C ASN A 434 -5.58 -5.79 6.31
N LEU A 435 -5.56 -5.42 7.60
CA LEU A 435 -4.91 -6.20 8.67
C LEU A 435 -5.60 -7.55 8.90
N MET A 436 -6.92 -7.60 8.92
CA MET A 436 -7.68 -8.85 9.07
C MET A 436 -7.46 -9.79 7.88
N SER A 437 -7.50 -9.27 6.66
CA SER A 437 -7.35 -10.01 5.40
C SER A 437 -5.94 -10.54 5.15
N TRP A 438 -4.88 -9.81 5.56
CA TRP A 438 -3.50 -10.15 5.22
C TRP A 438 -2.50 -10.20 6.37
N GLY A 439 -2.77 -9.53 7.50
CA GLY A 439 -1.87 -9.46 8.65
C GLY A 439 -0.46 -9.00 8.26
N SER A 440 0.54 -9.81 8.59
CA SER A 440 1.94 -9.67 8.20
C SER A 440 2.19 -9.52 6.68
N GLN A 441 1.28 -9.99 5.83
CA GLN A 441 1.38 -9.93 4.36
C GLN A 441 0.60 -8.76 3.73
N ARG A 442 0.19 -7.79 4.55
CA ARG A 442 -0.42 -6.52 4.11
C ARG A 442 0.50 -5.77 3.14
N MET A 443 -0.08 -4.86 2.35
CA MET A 443 0.71 -3.98 1.49
C MET A 443 1.46 -2.94 2.32
N SER A 444 2.74 -2.74 2.02
CA SER A 444 3.60 -1.77 2.71
C SER A 444 4.60 -1.10 1.76
N THR A 445 4.91 0.15 2.05
CA THR A 445 5.89 0.93 1.32
C THR A 445 7.27 0.73 1.96
N ASP A 446 8.17 0.08 1.24
CA ASP A 446 9.58 -0.10 1.61
C ASP A 446 10.41 0.58 0.51
N SER A 447 11.12 1.65 0.88
CA SER A 447 11.82 2.53 -0.05
C SER A 447 13.04 1.87 -0.72
N TRP A 448 13.59 0.80 -0.15
CA TRP A 448 14.65 0.03 -0.79
C TRP A 448 14.05 -0.89 -1.86
N ARG A 449 13.00 -1.64 -1.51
CA ARG A 449 12.32 -2.54 -2.46
C ARG A 449 11.70 -1.78 -3.63
N ASP A 450 11.11 -0.60 -3.38
CA ASP A 450 10.52 0.24 -4.42
C ASP A 450 11.59 0.73 -5.42
N ARG A 451 12.74 1.22 -4.95
CA ARG A 451 13.89 1.58 -5.82
C ARG A 451 14.41 0.39 -6.64
N VAL A 452 14.52 -0.79 -6.02
CA VAL A 452 14.94 -2.01 -6.74
C VAL A 452 13.91 -2.42 -7.79
N ALA A 453 12.62 -2.34 -7.47
CA ALA A 453 11.53 -2.62 -8.40
C ALA A 453 11.46 -1.60 -9.55
N GLU A 454 11.73 -0.32 -9.28
CA GLU A 454 11.85 0.73 -10.31
C GLU A 454 13.00 0.42 -11.28
N LEU A 455 14.21 0.13 -10.77
CA LEU A 455 15.37 -0.20 -11.60
C LEU A 455 15.16 -1.46 -12.45
N LEU A 456 14.64 -2.53 -11.85
CA LEU A 456 14.28 -3.76 -12.56
C LEU A 456 13.16 -3.51 -13.59
N GLY A 457 12.21 -2.62 -13.28
CA GLY A 457 11.16 -2.20 -14.19
C GLY A 457 11.68 -1.44 -15.41
N ILE A 458 12.59 -0.48 -15.19
CA ILE A 458 13.27 0.25 -16.28
C ILE A 458 14.04 -0.73 -17.18
N LEU A 459 14.80 -1.67 -16.58
CA LEU A 459 15.52 -2.71 -17.32
C LEU A 459 14.57 -3.57 -18.17
N LEU A 460 13.52 -4.15 -17.56
CA LEU A 460 12.55 -5.01 -18.26
C LEU A 460 11.85 -4.28 -19.41
N LEU A 461 11.50 -3.01 -19.22
CA LEU A 461 10.89 -2.18 -20.27
C LEU A 461 11.88 -1.91 -21.41
N CYS A 462 13.12 -1.52 -21.11
CA CYS A 462 14.14 -1.23 -22.13
C CYS A 462 14.52 -2.47 -22.94
N PHE A 463 14.67 -3.63 -22.30
CA PHE A 463 14.97 -4.90 -22.98
C PHE A 463 13.80 -5.37 -23.85
N ALA A 464 12.55 -5.22 -23.40
CA ALA A 464 11.37 -5.52 -24.22
C ALA A 464 11.25 -4.58 -25.43
N ALA A 465 11.53 -3.29 -25.26
CA ALA A 465 11.55 -2.32 -26.35
C ALA A 465 12.65 -2.62 -27.37
N GLY A 466 13.88 -2.93 -26.93
CA GLY A 466 14.99 -3.33 -27.80
C GLY A 466 14.69 -4.60 -28.60
N ALA A 467 14.08 -5.61 -27.96
CA ALA A 467 13.64 -6.83 -28.64
C ALA A 467 12.58 -6.50 -29.72
N ALA A 468 11.56 -5.71 -29.38
CA ALA A 468 10.52 -5.30 -30.31
C ALA A 468 11.07 -4.53 -31.51
N LEU A 469 12.02 -3.61 -31.30
CA LEU A 469 12.68 -2.84 -32.36
C LEU A 469 13.48 -3.71 -33.33
N LEU A 470 14.13 -4.78 -32.85
CA LEU A 470 14.90 -5.71 -33.67
C LEU A 470 14.01 -6.72 -34.41
N LEU A 471 13.03 -7.31 -33.73
CA LEU A 471 12.09 -8.27 -34.34
C LEU A 471 11.27 -7.61 -35.47
N THR A 472 10.90 -6.34 -35.31
CA THR A 472 10.15 -5.58 -36.33
C THR A 472 11.03 -4.88 -37.37
N ARG A 473 12.36 -5.04 -37.33
CA ARG A 473 13.28 -4.34 -38.27
C ARG A 473 12.99 -4.63 -39.75
N ARG A 474 12.40 -5.79 -40.07
CA ARG A 474 12.03 -6.20 -41.43
C ARG A 474 10.61 -5.78 -41.85
N VAL A 475 9.83 -5.16 -40.96
CA VAL A 475 8.45 -4.75 -41.25
C VAL A 475 8.44 -3.37 -41.93
N PRO A 476 8.03 -3.24 -43.21
CA PRO A 476 8.10 -1.97 -43.94
C PRO A 476 7.13 -0.91 -43.40
N LEU A 477 6.01 -1.36 -42.82
CA LEU A 477 4.99 -0.50 -42.22
C LEU A 477 5.48 0.10 -40.89
N ARG A 478 6.00 1.34 -40.96
CA ARG A 478 6.40 2.14 -39.77
C ARG A 478 5.35 2.16 -38.66
N ARG A 479 4.05 2.18 -39.01
CA ARG A 479 2.92 2.10 -38.06
C ARG A 479 2.90 0.78 -37.29
N LEU A 480 3.09 -0.37 -37.94
CA LEU A 480 3.10 -1.68 -37.27
C LEU A 480 4.30 -1.79 -36.32
N ARG A 481 5.50 -1.38 -36.75
CA ARG A 481 6.69 -1.31 -35.89
C ARG A 481 6.45 -0.46 -34.63
N ALA A 482 5.84 0.71 -34.78
CA ALA A 482 5.49 1.56 -33.63
C ALA A 482 4.45 0.90 -32.70
N ILE A 483 3.42 0.24 -33.25
CA ILE A 483 2.41 -0.49 -32.47
C ILE A 483 3.05 -1.62 -31.66
N THR A 484 3.90 -2.45 -32.26
CA THR A 484 4.56 -3.56 -31.54
C THR A 484 5.42 -3.06 -30.37
N VAL A 485 6.16 -1.96 -30.57
CA VAL A 485 6.97 -1.34 -29.51
C VAL A 485 6.08 -0.79 -28.39
N VAL A 486 4.98 -0.10 -28.72
CA VAL A 486 4.01 0.40 -27.72
C VAL A 486 3.39 -0.76 -26.93
N VAL A 487 2.95 -1.82 -27.61
CA VAL A 487 2.38 -3.01 -26.97
C VAL A 487 3.40 -3.71 -26.06
N ALA A 488 4.67 -3.80 -26.46
CA ALA A 488 5.73 -4.34 -25.61
C ALA A 488 5.96 -3.49 -24.36
N CYS A 489 6.02 -2.15 -24.48
CA CYS A 489 6.22 -1.26 -23.34
C CYS A 489 5.03 -1.28 -22.37
N LEU A 490 3.80 -1.29 -22.89
CA LEU A 490 2.58 -1.43 -22.09
C LEU A 490 2.50 -2.79 -21.39
N GLY A 491 2.87 -3.87 -22.09
CA GLY A 491 2.93 -5.23 -21.55
C GLY A 491 3.93 -5.34 -20.39
N SER A 492 5.17 -4.84 -20.57
CA SER A 492 6.16 -4.79 -19.49
C SER A 492 5.69 -3.94 -18.31
N SER A 493 5.08 -2.77 -18.57
CA SER A 493 4.57 -1.89 -17.50
C SER A 493 3.45 -2.55 -16.70
N LEU A 494 2.51 -3.23 -17.38
CA LEU A 494 1.45 -4.00 -16.73
C LEU A 494 2.02 -5.18 -15.93
N LEU A 495 3.05 -5.86 -16.45
CA LEU A 495 3.73 -6.96 -15.75
C LEU A 495 4.42 -6.45 -14.47
N ILE A 496 5.09 -5.30 -14.50
CA ILE A 496 5.70 -4.67 -13.32
C ILE A 496 4.63 -4.35 -12.27
N VAL A 497 3.52 -3.73 -12.70
CA VAL A 497 2.37 -3.43 -11.83
C VAL A 497 1.80 -4.71 -11.19
N LEU A 498 1.63 -5.79 -11.96
CA LEU A 498 1.13 -7.08 -11.48
C LEU A 498 2.10 -7.75 -10.49
N VAL A 499 3.41 -7.76 -10.79
CA VAL A 499 4.43 -8.34 -9.90
C VAL A 499 4.55 -7.56 -8.60
N SER A 500 4.58 -6.23 -8.68
CA SER A 500 4.63 -5.33 -7.51
C SER A 500 3.41 -5.55 -6.59
N GLN A 501 2.21 -5.59 -7.17
CA GLN A 501 0.96 -5.72 -6.42
C GLN A 501 0.70 -7.13 -5.87
N LEU A 502 0.87 -8.17 -6.69
CA LEU A 502 0.46 -9.54 -6.33
C LEU A 502 1.54 -10.30 -5.57
N TYR A 503 2.81 -10.10 -5.93
CA TYR A 503 3.95 -10.86 -5.39
C TYR A 503 4.75 -10.05 -4.35
N LEU A 504 5.22 -8.84 -4.71
CA LEU A 504 6.02 -8.01 -3.78
C LEU A 504 5.16 -7.36 -2.68
N ARG A 505 3.83 -7.29 -2.88
CA ARG A 505 2.87 -6.60 -1.99
C ARG A 505 3.24 -5.15 -1.73
N GLN A 506 3.48 -4.40 -2.82
CA GLN A 506 3.80 -2.97 -2.78
C GLN A 506 2.91 -2.15 -3.72
N PRO A 507 2.67 -0.87 -3.41
CA PRO A 507 2.01 0.05 -4.33
C PRO A 507 3.00 0.51 -5.42
N PRO A 508 2.72 0.33 -6.72
CA PRO A 508 3.70 0.64 -7.77
C PRO A 508 3.79 2.15 -7.99
N GLY A 509 4.88 2.76 -7.51
CA GLY A 509 5.07 4.22 -7.50
C GLY A 509 5.29 4.85 -8.88
N HIS A 510 6.26 4.39 -9.68
CA HIS A 510 6.78 5.19 -10.80
C HIS A 510 6.55 4.59 -12.20
N TRP A 511 5.52 3.74 -12.36
CA TRP A 511 5.30 3.01 -13.62
C TRP A 511 4.82 3.89 -14.79
N ILE A 512 4.04 4.96 -14.53
CA ILE A 512 3.57 5.87 -15.59
C ILE A 512 4.70 6.78 -16.09
N SER A 513 5.43 7.43 -15.18
CA SER A 513 6.59 8.28 -15.52
C SER A 513 7.64 7.48 -16.29
N THR A 514 7.98 6.28 -15.81
CA THR A 514 8.93 5.39 -16.47
C THR A 514 8.49 5.01 -17.89
N LEU A 515 7.20 4.69 -18.10
CA LEU A 515 6.66 4.40 -19.43
C LEU A 515 6.73 5.61 -20.38
N VAL A 516 6.43 6.81 -19.89
CA VAL A 516 6.49 8.05 -20.69
C VAL A 516 7.94 8.39 -21.06
N LEU A 517 8.87 8.36 -20.10
CA LEU A 517 10.29 8.60 -20.33
C LEU A 517 10.90 7.58 -21.30
N ALA A 518 10.53 6.31 -21.16
CA ALA A 518 10.92 5.26 -22.11
C ALA A 518 10.42 5.54 -23.52
N PHE A 519 9.17 5.99 -23.70
CA PHE A 519 8.64 6.31 -25.02
C PHE A 519 9.41 7.47 -25.68
N VAL A 520 9.79 8.49 -24.91
CA VAL A 520 10.65 9.61 -25.38
C VAL A 520 12.04 9.10 -25.77
N ALA A 521 12.67 8.29 -24.93
CA ALA A 521 13.99 7.71 -25.19
C ALA A 521 13.99 6.83 -26.46
N ILE A 522 13.00 5.94 -26.60
CA ILE A 522 12.85 5.05 -27.76
C ILE A 522 12.62 5.86 -29.05
N ARG A 523 11.84 6.94 -29.00
CA ARG A 523 11.66 7.86 -30.14
C ARG A 523 12.98 8.53 -30.53
N ALA A 524 13.76 9.01 -29.56
CA ALA A 524 15.04 9.68 -29.80
C ALA A 524 16.11 8.73 -30.37
N VAL A 525 16.25 7.52 -29.80
CA VAL A 525 17.19 6.48 -30.30
C VAL A 525 16.76 6.01 -31.70
N GLY A 526 15.48 5.69 -31.89
CA GLY A 526 14.95 5.23 -33.18
C GLY A 526 15.04 6.27 -34.31
N TRP A 527 15.10 7.57 -33.99
CA TRP A 527 15.38 8.62 -34.97
C TRP A 527 16.84 8.65 -35.42
N ARG A 528 17.80 8.38 -34.52
CA ARG A 528 19.24 8.35 -34.86
C ARG A 528 19.58 7.19 -35.79
N ASP A 529 19.13 5.97 -35.47
CA ASP A 529 19.33 4.77 -36.32
C ASP A 529 18.82 4.96 -37.76
N VAL A 530 17.72 5.69 -37.95
CA VAL A 530 17.14 5.98 -39.28
C VAL A 530 17.97 7.04 -40.00
N ARG A 531 18.47 8.07 -39.29
CA ARG A 531 19.31 9.11 -39.87
C ARG A 531 20.65 8.56 -40.35
N GLU A 532 21.30 7.73 -39.54
CA GLU A 532 22.56 7.05 -39.89
C GLU A 532 22.37 6.14 -41.12
N GLN A 533 21.26 5.39 -41.21
CA GLN A 533 20.96 4.58 -42.40
C GLN A 533 20.67 5.41 -43.66
N THR A 534 20.10 6.61 -43.52
CA THR A 534 19.83 7.51 -44.66
C THR A 534 21.12 8.19 -45.15
N LEU A 535 22.08 8.45 -44.26
CA LEU A 535 23.41 9.00 -44.58
C LEU A 535 24.38 7.93 -45.10
N ALA A 536 24.15 6.66 -44.76
CA ALA A 536 24.99 5.53 -45.15
C ALA A 536 24.54 4.82 -46.45
N GLN A 537 23.53 5.35 -47.16
CA GLN A 537 23.36 5.03 -48.58
C GLN A 537 24.22 6.03 -49.38
N PRO A 538 25.32 5.60 -50.02
CA PRO A 538 25.96 6.41 -51.04
C PRO A 538 24.94 6.63 -52.16
N ALA A 539 24.95 7.82 -52.77
CA ALA A 539 24.26 7.99 -54.04
C ALA A 539 24.98 7.13 -55.08
N GLU A 540 24.40 5.97 -55.41
CA GLU A 540 24.72 5.27 -56.65
C GLU A 540 24.31 6.22 -57.79
N ALA A 541 25.31 6.90 -58.35
CA ALA A 541 25.11 7.71 -59.54
C ALA A 541 24.64 6.78 -60.66
N PRO A 542 23.63 7.17 -61.47
CA PRO A 542 23.19 6.35 -62.58
C PRO A 542 24.33 6.24 -63.59
N GLU A 543 24.87 5.03 -63.73
CA GLU A 543 25.90 4.70 -64.71
C GLU A 543 25.26 4.68 -66.10
N ASN A 544 25.23 5.86 -66.74
CA ASN A 544 24.77 6.05 -68.10
C ASN A 544 25.62 5.24 -69.09
N THR A 545 25.17 4.04 -69.42
CA THR A 545 25.75 3.18 -70.45
C THR A 545 24.97 3.29 -71.75
N HIS A 546 25.27 4.36 -72.49
CA HIS A 546 25.01 4.47 -73.93
C HIS A 546 26.32 4.87 -74.63
N GLY A 547 26.81 4.03 -75.54
CA GLY A 547 28.09 4.16 -76.23
C GLY A 547 28.69 2.80 -76.52
#